data_AF-A0A352YYH6-F1
#
_entry.id   AF-A0A352YYH6-F1
#
_cell.length_a   1.000
_cell.length_b   1.000
_cell.length_c   1.000
_cell.angle_alpha   90.00
_cell.angle_beta   90.00
_cell.angle_gamma   90.00
#
_symmetry.space_group_name_H-M   'P 1'
#
loop_
_entity.id
_entity.type
_entity.pdbx_description
1 polymer ?
#
loop_
_entity_poly.entity_id
_entity_poly.type
_entity_poly.pdbx_seq_one_letter_code
_entity_poly.pdbx_strand_id
1 'polypeptide(L)'
;MVLKPNIYLYPTEEKILSVTLNFPSGGKIVTSIPDYGKGWLVSVDTNGIINSEYEYLFYESEQPDVWQTNEGWIINVSDLERFFTDNLLKYGFIGREIKDFTDYWIPRLKGYEYYEIYPQEKKIIDTVITLKITDTPDAVLRLFYLIRGTDSAANSKIIVPADNIPFIRTGFCVTEWGVVLK
;
A
#
# COMPACT_ATOMS: atom_id res chain seq x y z
N MET A 1 -12.65 -5.54 1.10
CA MET A 1 -11.86 -5.11 2.27
C MET A 1 -10.46 -4.76 1.79
N VAL A 2 -9.85 -3.73 2.35
CA VAL A 2 -8.44 -3.41 2.15
C VAL A 2 -7.65 -4.04 3.29
N LEU A 3 -6.68 -4.88 2.93
CA LEU A 3 -5.91 -5.76 3.78
C LEU A 3 -4.44 -5.36 3.79
N LYS A 4 -3.84 -5.40 4.99
CA LYS A 4 -2.44 -5.02 5.22
C LYS A 4 -1.99 -3.67 4.62
N PRO A 5 -2.76 -2.58 4.69
CA PRO A 5 -2.14 -1.27 4.63
C PRO A 5 -1.01 -1.10 5.66
N ASN A 6 0.17 -0.75 5.18
CA ASN A 6 1.31 -0.35 5.99
C ASN A 6 1.70 1.08 5.62
N ILE A 7 1.68 2.00 6.58
CA ILE A 7 2.09 3.40 6.42
C ILE A 7 3.47 3.56 7.06
N TYR A 8 4.47 3.94 6.25
CA TYR A 8 5.83 4.26 6.68
C TYR A 8 6.00 5.78 6.73
N LEU A 9 6.66 6.27 7.77
CA LEU A 9 6.84 7.69 8.05
C LEU A 9 8.35 7.97 8.14
N TYR A 10 8.89 8.86 7.32
CA TYR A 10 10.32 9.19 7.29
C TYR A 10 10.54 10.70 7.44
N PRO A 11 10.45 11.24 8.66
CA PRO A 11 10.72 12.65 8.91
C PRO A 11 12.22 12.96 8.81
N THR A 12 12.56 14.24 8.58
CA THR A 12 13.96 14.71 8.52
C THR A 12 14.61 14.91 9.89
N GLU A 13 13.79 14.95 10.94
CA GLU A 13 14.17 15.05 12.34
C GLU A 13 13.15 14.27 13.19
N GLU A 14 13.55 13.80 14.36
CA GLU A 14 12.62 13.11 15.28
C GLU A 14 11.47 14.04 15.67
N LYS A 15 10.23 13.55 15.56
CA LYS A 15 9.05 14.37 15.87
C LYS A 15 7.84 13.54 16.26
N ILE A 16 6.93 14.21 16.96
CA ILE A 16 5.61 13.69 17.29
C ILE A 16 4.63 14.03 16.17
N LEU A 17 3.98 13.02 15.61
CA LEU A 17 3.00 13.15 14.54
C LEU A 17 1.64 12.63 15.00
N SER A 18 0.57 13.35 14.65
CA SER A 18 -0.78 12.76 14.66
C SER A 18 -1.16 12.31 13.27
N VAL A 19 -1.58 11.06 13.14
CA VAL A 19 -1.93 10.38 11.89
C VAL A 19 -3.38 9.91 11.96
N THR A 20 -4.20 10.37 11.04
CA THR A 20 -5.63 10.04 10.97
C THR A 20 -6.05 9.60 9.58
N LEU A 21 -6.93 8.61 9.55
CA LEU A 21 -7.58 8.08 8.36
C LEU A 21 -9.04 8.56 8.34
N ASN A 22 -9.52 9.00 7.18
CA ASN A 22 -10.94 9.26 6.96
C ASN A 22 -11.45 8.49 5.75
N PHE A 23 -12.74 8.11 5.80
CA PHE A 23 -13.41 7.28 4.81
C PHE A 23 -14.51 8.10 4.09
N PRO A 24 -14.14 8.99 3.16
CA PRO A 24 -15.09 9.95 2.55
C PRO A 24 -16.25 9.29 1.80
N SER A 25 -16.07 8.05 1.31
CA SER A 25 -17.09 7.31 0.59
C SER A 25 -17.75 6.22 1.46
N GLY A 26 -17.58 6.29 2.78
CA GLY A 26 -17.94 5.24 3.73
C GLY A 26 -16.85 4.18 3.87
N GLY A 27 -16.91 3.43 4.97
CA GLY A 27 -15.84 2.53 5.38
C GLY A 27 -15.46 2.74 6.83
N LYS A 28 -14.64 1.83 7.38
CA LYS A 28 -14.15 1.90 8.76
C LYS A 28 -12.91 1.04 8.92
N ILE A 29 -12.10 1.38 9.91
CA ILE A 29 -11.01 0.51 10.35
C ILE A 29 -11.60 -0.73 11.01
N VAL A 30 -11.02 -1.88 10.69
CA VAL A 30 -11.38 -3.20 11.22
C VAL A 30 -10.36 -3.63 12.26
N THR A 31 -9.08 -3.42 11.97
CA THR A 31 -7.97 -3.72 12.86
C THR A 31 -6.82 -2.76 12.60
N SER A 32 -5.97 -2.57 13.60
CA SER A 32 -4.82 -1.67 13.52
C SER A 32 -3.76 -2.03 14.55
N ILE A 33 -2.50 -1.76 14.21
CA ILE A 33 -1.37 -1.84 15.14
C ILE A 33 -0.50 -0.60 14.92
N PRO A 34 -0.28 0.24 15.96
CA PRO A 34 -0.94 0.23 17.27
C PRO A 34 -2.47 0.37 17.19
N ASP A 35 -3.19 0.20 18.31
CA ASP A 35 -4.63 0.45 18.34
C ASP A 35 -4.95 1.88 17.88
N TYR A 36 -5.88 2.02 16.93
CA TYR A 36 -6.13 3.27 16.24
C TYR A 36 -6.92 4.26 17.11
N GLY A 37 -7.92 3.78 17.88
CA GLY A 37 -8.81 4.65 18.63
C GLY A 37 -9.45 5.76 17.77
N LYS A 38 -8.92 6.98 17.84
CA LYS A 38 -9.35 8.16 17.07
C LYS A 38 -8.32 8.66 16.05
N GLY A 39 -7.21 7.95 15.92
CA GLY A 39 -5.98 8.41 15.27
C GLY A 39 -4.77 8.00 16.09
N TRP A 40 -3.64 7.80 15.42
CA TRP A 40 -2.37 7.52 16.09
C TRP A 40 -1.69 8.83 16.47
N LEU A 41 -1.18 8.90 17.69
CA LEU A 41 -0.23 9.93 18.14
C LEU A 41 1.09 9.22 18.43
N VAL A 42 2.12 9.49 17.63
CA VAL A 42 3.36 8.70 17.64
C VAL A 42 4.60 9.57 17.58
N SER A 43 5.67 9.15 18.26
CA SER A 43 7.02 9.65 18.01
C SER A 43 7.63 8.85 16.87
N VAL A 44 8.26 9.52 15.91
CA VAL A 44 8.91 8.89 14.77
C VAL A 44 10.33 9.42 14.63
N ASP A 45 11.31 8.52 14.59
CA ASP A 45 12.70 8.87 14.34
C ASP A 45 13.01 9.04 12.84
N THR A 46 14.22 9.46 12.50
CA THR A 46 14.64 9.67 11.11
C THR A 46 14.81 8.38 10.31
N ASN A 47 14.86 7.22 10.97
CA ASN A 47 14.87 5.90 10.33
C ASN A 47 13.45 5.36 10.09
N GLY A 48 12.42 6.10 10.53
CA GLY A 48 11.02 5.72 10.46
C GLY A 48 10.60 4.69 11.50
N ILE A 49 11.34 4.58 12.60
CA ILE A 49 10.94 3.79 13.76
C ILE A 49 9.95 4.61 14.59
N ILE A 50 8.79 4.01 14.82
CA ILE A 50 7.62 4.59 15.47
C ILE A 50 7.58 4.11 16.92
N ASN A 51 7.58 5.03 17.88
CA ASN A 51 7.57 4.77 19.31
C ASN A 51 8.69 3.81 19.78
N SER A 52 9.83 3.78 19.07
CA SER A 52 10.93 2.82 19.31
C SER A 52 10.54 1.33 19.22
N GLU A 53 9.39 1.02 18.62
CA GLU A 53 8.82 -0.34 18.61
C GLU A 53 8.36 -0.77 17.22
N TYR A 54 7.65 0.10 16.51
CA TYR A 54 7.00 -0.24 15.25
C TYR A 54 7.76 0.31 14.05
N GLU A 55 7.69 -0.40 12.95
CA GLU A 55 8.37 -0.06 11.71
C GLU A 55 7.44 0.67 10.72
N TYR A 56 6.13 0.57 10.96
CA TYR A 56 5.05 1.17 10.19
C TYR A 56 3.77 1.20 11.04
N LEU A 57 2.80 2.01 10.64
CA LEU A 57 1.42 1.92 11.15
C LEU A 57 0.65 0.93 10.27
N PHE A 58 0.10 -0.12 10.88
CA PHE A 58 -0.73 -1.10 10.18
C PHE A 58 -2.20 -0.84 10.43
N TYR A 59 -3.01 -1.02 9.38
CA TYR A 59 -4.46 -1.12 9.54
C TYR A 59 -5.09 -2.03 8.48
N GLU A 60 -6.32 -2.45 8.71
CA GLU A 60 -7.22 -2.98 7.69
C GLU A 60 -8.54 -2.23 7.74
N SER A 61 -9.25 -2.19 6.62
CA SER A 61 -10.50 -1.42 6.56
C SER A 61 -11.53 -2.01 5.59
N GLU A 62 -12.80 -1.87 5.98
CA GLU A 62 -13.92 -2.03 5.06
C GLU A 62 -14.01 -0.81 4.16
N GLN A 63 -14.21 -1.02 2.86
CA GLN A 63 -14.37 0.05 1.86
C GLN A 63 -15.42 -0.33 0.81
N PRO A 64 -16.06 0.68 0.18
CA PRO A 64 -16.80 0.50 -1.06
C PRO A 64 -15.93 -0.15 -2.14
N ASP A 65 -16.56 -0.90 -3.04
CA ASP A 65 -15.88 -1.56 -4.15
C ASP A 65 -15.80 -0.62 -5.36
N VAL A 66 -14.81 0.28 -5.36
CA VAL A 66 -14.60 1.29 -6.41
C VAL A 66 -13.27 1.13 -7.16
N TRP A 67 -12.62 -0.01 -6.95
CA TRP A 67 -11.26 -0.28 -7.42
C TRP A 67 -11.24 -0.54 -8.94
N GLN A 68 -10.24 0.00 -9.62
CA GLN A 68 -10.09 -0.17 -11.06
C GLN A 68 -9.63 -1.57 -11.42
N THR A 69 -10.12 -2.09 -12.54
CA THR A 69 -9.71 -3.39 -13.13
C THR A 69 -9.44 -3.28 -14.64
N ASN A 70 -9.21 -2.07 -15.13
CA ASN A 70 -8.98 -1.78 -16.54
C ASN A 70 -7.51 -1.97 -16.93
N GLU A 71 -6.59 -1.56 -16.03
CA GLU A 71 -5.15 -1.61 -16.25
C GLU A 71 -4.46 -2.50 -15.21
N GLY A 72 -3.57 -3.38 -15.64
CA GLY A 72 -2.90 -4.32 -14.75
C GLY A 72 -2.04 -5.36 -15.47
N TRP A 73 -1.85 -6.50 -14.82
CA TRP A 73 -1.02 -7.61 -15.31
C TRP A 73 -1.65 -8.96 -14.99
N ILE A 74 -1.30 -9.98 -15.76
CA ILE A 74 -1.54 -11.40 -15.41
C ILE A 74 -0.18 -12.02 -15.16
N ILE A 75 0.06 -12.49 -13.95
CA ILE A 75 1.38 -12.99 -13.52
C ILE A 75 1.23 -14.44 -13.07
N ASN A 76 2.11 -15.31 -13.56
CA ASN A 76 2.16 -16.69 -13.07
C ASN A 76 2.65 -16.70 -11.62
N VAL A 77 2.13 -17.61 -10.81
CA VAL A 77 2.49 -17.77 -9.40
C VAL A 77 4.01 -17.88 -9.19
N SER A 78 4.76 -18.51 -10.11
CA SER A 78 6.22 -18.63 -10.02
C SER A 78 6.97 -17.31 -10.18
N ASP A 79 6.35 -16.33 -10.82
CA ASP A 79 6.96 -15.04 -11.15
C ASP A 79 6.52 -13.90 -10.21
N LEU A 80 5.59 -14.16 -9.29
CA LEU A 80 4.98 -13.13 -8.44
C LEU A 80 5.98 -12.35 -7.60
N GLU A 81 6.93 -13.05 -6.95
CA GLU A 81 7.91 -12.41 -6.07
C GLU A 81 8.78 -11.42 -6.84
N ARG A 82 9.29 -11.86 -7.99
CA ARG A 82 10.07 -11.01 -8.89
C ARG A 82 9.23 -9.85 -9.41
N PHE A 83 8.00 -10.13 -9.85
CA PHE A 83 7.09 -9.12 -10.35
C PHE A 83 6.85 -8.02 -9.31
N PHE A 84 6.46 -8.36 -8.08
CA PHE A 84 6.17 -7.37 -7.04
C PHE A 84 7.42 -6.61 -6.63
N THR A 85 8.57 -7.27 -6.53
CA THR A 85 9.85 -6.63 -6.24
C THR A 85 10.19 -5.56 -7.29
N ASP A 86 10.14 -5.93 -8.57
CA ASP A 86 10.44 -5.03 -9.68
C ASP A 86 9.39 -3.92 -9.81
N ASN A 87 8.10 -4.24 -9.61
CA ASN A 87 7.01 -3.29 -9.74
C ASN A 87 7.04 -2.24 -8.61
N LEU A 88 7.12 -2.66 -7.35
CA LEU A 88 7.20 -1.76 -6.20
C LEU A 88 8.44 -0.85 -6.30
N LEU A 89 9.58 -1.39 -6.74
CA LEU A 89 10.79 -0.59 -6.98
C LEU A 89 10.56 0.49 -8.04
N LYS A 90 9.89 0.16 -9.15
CA LYS A 90 9.53 1.14 -10.20
C LYS A 90 8.62 2.26 -9.68
N TYR A 91 7.69 1.95 -8.77
CA TYR A 91 6.84 2.96 -8.12
C TYR A 91 7.59 3.81 -7.08
N GLY A 92 8.79 3.41 -6.68
CA GLY A 92 9.65 4.15 -5.75
C GLY A 92 9.63 3.64 -4.31
N PHE A 93 9.05 2.46 -4.05
CA PHE A 93 9.27 1.75 -2.79
C PHE A 93 10.70 1.21 -2.74
N ILE A 94 11.27 1.08 -1.53
CA ILE A 94 12.66 0.63 -1.37
C ILE A 94 12.82 -0.27 -0.14
N GLY A 95 13.87 -1.11 -0.17
CA GLY A 95 14.38 -1.83 1.00
C GLY A 95 13.29 -2.57 1.78
N ARG A 96 13.08 -2.15 3.04
CA ARG A 96 12.13 -2.78 3.97
C ARG A 96 10.71 -2.81 3.43
N GLU A 97 10.27 -1.76 2.74
CA GLU A 97 8.87 -1.60 2.33
C GLU A 97 8.48 -2.69 1.32
N ILE A 98 9.41 -3.01 0.41
CA ILE A 98 9.27 -4.09 -0.57
C ILE A 98 9.32 -5.44 0.14
N LYS A 99 10.32 -5.64 1.02
CA LYS A 99 10.51 -6.89 1.75
C LYS A 99 9.28 -7.24 2.59
N ASP A 100 8.74 -6.27 3.31
CA ASP A 100 7.55 -6.44 4.15
C ASP A 100 6.32 -6.81 3.31
N PHE A 101 6.20 -6.23 2.11
CA PHE A 101 5.14 -6.59 1.17
C PHE A 101 5.30 -8.04 0.69
N THR A 102 6.49 -8.40 0.21
CA THR A 102 6.74 -9.72 -0.40
C THR A 102 6.67 -10.84 0.64
N ASP A 103 7.27 -10.65 1.81
CA ASP A 103 7.25 -11.62 2.91
C ASP A 103 5.83 -11.90 3.39
N TYR A 104 4.96 -10.89 3.37
CA TYR A 104 3.57 -11.06 3.76
C TYR A 104 2.74 -11.69 2.63
N TRP A 105 2.75 -11.13 1.43
CA TRP A 105 1.81 -11.49 0.38
C TRP A 105 2.21 -12.73 -0.42
N ILE A 106 3.49 -12.93 -0.75
CA ILE A 106 3.92 -14.05 -1.60
C ILE A 106 3.56 -15.43 -1.01
N PRO A 107 3.75 -15.70 0.29
CA PRO A 107 3.32 -16.96 0.88
C PRO A 107 1.80 -17.19 0.84
N ARG A 108 1.00 -16.13 0.72
CA ARG A 108 -0.47 -16.14 0.73
C ARG A 108 -1.10 -16.22 -0.66
N LEU A 109 -0.35 -15.87 -1.71
CA LEU A 109 -0.80 -15.90 -3.10
C LEU A 109 -0.35 -17.20 -3.79
N LYS A 110 -0.86 -18.34 -3.33
CA LYS A 110 -0.50 -19.69 -3.85
C LYS A 110 -1.70 -20.56 -4.24
N GLY A 111 -2.91 -20.01 -4.19
CA GLY A 111 -4.15 -20.74 -4.42
C GLY A 111 -4.51 -20.95 -5.89
N TYR A 112 -3.82 -20.24 -6.80
CA TYR A 112 -4.13 -20.19 -8.23
C TYR A 112 -2.84 -20.23 -9.05
N GLU A 113 -2.93 -20.70 -10.29
CA GLU A 113 -1.78 -20.73 -11.22
C GLU A 113 -1.35 -19.33 -11.66
N TYR A 114 -2.31 -18.41 -11.80
CA TYR A 114 -2.10 -17.03 -12.18
C TYR A 114 -2.82 -16.07 -11.25
N TYR A 115 -2.33 -14.84 -11.19
CA TYR A 115 -2.97 -13.73 -10.50
C TYR A 115 -3.07 -12.53 -11.43
N GLU A 116 -4.25 -11.94 -11.46
CA GLU A 116 -4.48 -10.63 -12.04
C GLU A 116 -4.21 -9.56 -11.00
N ILE A 117 -3.37 -8.59 -11.35
CA ILE A 117 -2.87 -7.56 -10.43
C ILE A 117 -3.18 -6.20 -11.03
N TYR A 118 -3.93 -5.39 -10.31
CA TYR A 118 -4.41 -4.09 -10.76
C TYR A 118 -3.94 -3.00 -9.79
N PRO A 119 -3.04 -2.08 -10.20
CA PRO A 119 -2.54 -1.03 -9.32
C PRO A 119 -3.64 0.00 -9.05
N GLN A 120 -3.73 0.45 -7.80
CA GLN A 120 -4.61 1.50 -7.34
C GLN A 120 -3.73 2.63 -6.83
N GLU A 121 -3.51 3.64 -7.67
CA GLU A 121 -2.66 4.76 -7.30
C GLU A 121 -3.36 5.71 -6.33
N LYS A 122 -2.56 6.61 -5.72
CA LYS A 122 -2.99 7.64 -4.79
C LYS A 122 -4.33 8.31 -5.16
N LYS A 123 -4.53 8.68 -6.44
CA LYS A 123 -5.77 9.34 -6.89
C LYS A 123 -7.01 8.47 -6.65
N ILE A 124 -6.92 7.15 -6.84
CA ILE A 124 -8.02 6.21 -6.59
C ILE A 124 -8.16 5.99 -5.09
N ILE A 125 -7.07 5.74 -4.39
CA ILE A 125 -7.07 5.50 -2.93
C ILE A 125 -7.71 6.68 -2.19
N ASP A 126 -7.34 7.92 -2.53
CA ASP A 126 -7.84 9.14 -1.87
C ASP A 126 -9.37 9.33 -1.99
N THR A 127 -10.04 8.65 -2.93
CA THR A 127 -11.51 8.69 -3.05
C THR A 127 -12.23 7.90 -1.95
N VAL A 128 -11.53 6.98 -1.29
CA VAL A 128 -12.09 6.06 -0.28
C VAL A 128 -11.35 6.09 1.05
N ILE A 129 -10.05 6.38 1.04
CA ILE A 129 -9.23 6.49 2.25
C ILE A 129 -8.34 7.72 2.12
N THR A 130 -8.54 8.70 2.99
CA THR A 130 -7.67 9.88 3.06
C THR A 130 -6.75 9.76 4.27
N LEU A 131 -5.47 10.08 4.06
CA LEU A 131 -4.44 10.12 5.09
C LEU A 131 -4.18 11.58 5.47
N LYS A 132 -4.31 11.90 6.75
CA LYS A 132 -3.98 13.22 7.30
C LYS A 132 -2.90 13.08 8.37
N ILE A 133 -1.88 13.91 8.25
CA ILE A 133 -0.74 13.98 9.17
C ILE A 133 -0.61 15.44 9.62
N THR A 134 -0.26 15.69 10.89
CA THR A 134 -0.10 17.05 11.44
C THR A 134 0.91 17.89 10.66
N ASP A 135 1.99 17.25 10.24
CA ASP A 135 3.01 17.85 9.39
C ASP A 135 2.72 17.46 7.94
N THR A 136 2.79 18.42 7.03
CA THR A 136 2.65 18.14 5.59
C THR A 136 3.89 17.41 5.08
N PRO A 137 3.77 16.18 4.57
CA PRO A 137 4.91 15.51 3.96
C PRO A 137 5.29 16.19 2.64
N ASP A 138 6.58 16.29 2.37
CA ASP A 138 7.13 16.78 1.11
C ASP A 138 6.90 15.78 -0.04
N ALA A 139 6.82 14.49 0.28
CA ALA A 139 6.61 13.41 -0.69
C ALA A 139 5.68 12.33 -0.13
N VAL A 140 4.62 12.00 -0.87
CA VAL A 140 3.64 10.97 -0.48
C VAL A 140 3.45 9.94 -1.61
N LEU A 141 3.88 8.70 -1.38
CA LEU A 141 3.67 7.57 -2.28
C LEU A 141 2.56 6.67 -1.71
N ARG A 142 1.48 6.45 -2.45
CA ARG A 142 0.42 5.50 -2.07
C ARG A 142 0.10 4.59 -3.24
N LEU A 143 0.20 3.28 -3.03
CA LEU A 143 -0.09 2.27 -4.04
C LEU A 143 -0.73 1.04 -3.40
N PHE A 144 -1.98 0.76 -3.76
CA PHE A 144 -2.58 -0.53 -3.43
C PHE A 144 -2.60 -1.42 -4.66
N TYR A 145 -2.77 -2.72 -4.45
CA TYR A 145 -3.10 -3.65 -5.53
C TYR A 145 -4.45 -4.29 -5.28
N LEU A 146 -5.32 -4.30 -6.27
CA LEU A 146 -6.38 -5.29 -6.32
C LEU A 146 -5.79 -6.56 -6.93
N ILE A 147 -5.94 -7.69 -6.23
CA ILE A 147 -5.38 -8.98 -6.64
C ILE A 147 -6.52 -9.98 -6.76
N ARG A 148 -6.62 -10.65 -7.91
CA ARG A 148 -7.62 -11.71 -8.18
C ARG A 148 -6.92 -12.96 -8.69
N GLY A 149 -7.21 -14.11 -8.08
CA GLY A 149 -6.69 -15.40 -8.54
C GLY A 149 -7.44 -15.93 -9.78
N THR A 150 -6.72 -16.57 -10.70
CA THR A 150 -7.31 -17.20 -11.89
C THR A 150 -6.50 -18.43 -12.33
N ASP A 151 -7.21 -19.46 -12.80
CA ASP A 151 -6.60 -20.67 -13.38
C ASP A 151 -6.41 -20.56 -14.91
N SER A 152 -6.69 -19.39 -15.49
CA SER A 152 -6.52 -19.15 -16.91
C SER A 152 -5.95 -17.77 -17.18
N ALA A 153 -4.87 -17.74 -17.95
CA ALA A 153 -4.28 -16.51 -18.49
C ALA A 153 -5.05 -15.95 -19.71
N ALA A 154 -5.99 -16.71 -20.29
CA ALA A 154 -6.38 -16.54 -21.69
C ALA A 154 -7.53 -15.54 -21.96
N ASN A 155 -8.26 -15.08 -20.95
CA ASN A 155 -9.53 -14.35 -21.18
C ASN A 155 -9.52 -12.85 -20.82
N SER A 156 -8.45 -12.32 -20.24
CA SER A 156 -8.44 -10.94 -19.77
C SER A 156 -7.57 -10.07 -20.68
N LYS A 157 -8.21 -9.26 -21.53
CA LYS A 157 -7.55 -8.15 -22.25
C LYS A 157 -7.19 -7.07 -21.24
N ILE A 158 -6.15 -7.30 -20.45
CA ILE A 158 -5.67 -6.32 -19.48
C ILE A 158 -4.75 -5.35 -20.21
N ILE A 159 -5.06 -4.06 -20.11
CA ILE A 159 -4.19 -3.01 -20.61
C ILE A 159 -3.01 -2.91 -19.64
N VAL A 160 -1.78 -3.04 -20.13
CA VAL A 160 -0.61 -2.84 -19.28
C VAL A 160 -0.57 -1.35 -18.88
N PRO A 161 -0.48 -1.02 -17.58
CA PRO A 161 -0.38 0.36 -17.15
C PRO A 161 0.79 1.07 -17.82
N ALA A 162 0.60 2.34 -18.15
CA ALA A 162 1.68 3.16 -18.69
C ALA A 162 2.86 3.26 -17.71
N ASP A 163 4.06 3.53 -18.23
CA ASP A 163 5.20 3.80 -17.37
C ASP A 163 4.93 5.04 -16.52
N ASN A 164 5.13 4.89 -15.22
CA ASN A 164 4.93 5.97 -14.27
C ASN A 164 6.17 6.85 -14.14
N ILE A 165 5.94 8.13 -13.86
CA ILE A 165 7.01 9.06 -13.50
C ILE A 165 7.64 8.55 -12.19
N PRO A 166 8.98 8.38 -12.12
CA PRO A 166 9.62 7.91 -10.90
C PRO A 166 9.27 8.80 -9.71
N PHE A 167 8.85 8.17 -8.61
CA PHE A 167 8.61 8.88 -7.35
C PHE A 167 9.93 9.38 -6.77
N ILE A 168 10.00 10.67 -6.45
CA ILE A 168 11.20 11.30 -5.88
C ILE A 168 11.00 11.44 -4.37
N ARG A 169 11.88 10.80 -3.59
CA ARG A 169 11.92 10.94 -2.14
C ARG A 169 12.66 12.23 -1.77
N THR A 170 11.96 13.16 -1.14
CA THR A 170 12.51 14.42 -0.62
C THR A 170 11.89 14.72 0.73
N GLY A 171 12.65 15.38 1.61
CA GLY A 171 12.15 15.92 2.88
C GLY A 171 11.45 14.87 3.74
N PHE A 172 10.36 15.27 4.40
CA PHE A 172 9.48 14.35 5.11
C PHE A 172 8.73 13.48 4.09
N CYS A 173 9.09 12.20 4.02
CA CYS A 173 8.51 11.26 3.07
C CYS A 173 7.55 10.28 3.77
N VAL A 174 6.43 9.99 3.11
CA VAL A 174 5.44 9.01 3.56
C VAL A 174 5.17 8.04 2.44
N THR A 175 5.22 6.74 2.75
CA THR A 175 4.88 5.69 1.79
C THR A 175 3.80 4.78 2.37
N GLU A 176 2.92 4.29 1.51
CA GLU A 176 1.85 3.39 1.90
C GLU A 176 1.58 2.39 0.79
N TRP A 177 1.53 1.11 1.16
CA TRP A 177 0.99 0.06 0.30
C TRP A 177 -0.08 -0.74 1.01
N GLY A 178 -0.93 -1.41 0.25
CA GLY A 178 -2.04 -2.23 0.75
C GLY A 178 -2.62 -3.12 -0.37
N VAL A 179 -3.51 -4.05 -0.02
CA VAL A 179 -4.09 -4.98 -1.01
C VAL A 179 -5.59 -5.11 -0.84
N VAL A 180 -6.30 -5.15 -1.96
CA VAL A 180 -7.69 -5.60 -2.05
C VAL A 180 -7.67 -7.00 -2.65
N LEU A 181 -7.85 -8.02 -1.82
CA LEU A 181 -7.87 -9.41 -2.29
C LEU A 181 -9.30 -9.79 -2.73
N LYS A 182 -9.44 -10.33 -3.94
CA LYS A 182 -10.69 -10.80 -4.53
C LYS A 182 -10.60 -12.25 -5.00
#